data_AF-A0A562PDL9-F1
#
_entry.id   AF-A0A562PDL9-F1
#
_cell.length_a   1.000
_cell.length_b   1.000
_cell.length_c   1.000
_cell.angle_alpha   90.00
_cell.angle_beta   90.00
_cell.angle_gamma   90.00
#
_symmetry.space_group_name_H-M   'P 1'
#
loop_
_entity.id
_entity.type
_entity.pdbx_description
1 polymer ?
#
loop_
_entity_poly.entity_id
_entity_poly.type
_entity_poly.pdbx_seq_one_letter_code
_entity_poly.pdbx_strand_id
1 'polypeptide(L)'
;MRRRTPRDTSSDELTMAVGLVWGHLHAQQPEEAYRLAQGCLELWPDDADLALMAAYAATELAEPVDLARLHAVAGKSPDAAAFAALVERRAIAAEAGAAPV
;
A
#
# COMPACT_ATOMS: atom_id res chain seq x y z
N MET A 1 17.37 25.78 27.68
CA MET A 1 16.61 25.72 26.41
C MET A 1 16.83 24.36 25.76
N ARG A 2 15.82 23.49 25.74
CA ARG A 2 15.90 22.16 25.12
C ARG A 2 15.86 22.37 23.60
N ARG A 3 16.98 22.13 22.90
CA ARG A 3 17.01 22.20 21.42
C ARG A 3 16.06 21.13 20.90
N ARG A 4 14.96 21.54 20.26
CA ARG A 4 14.13 20.64 19.46
C ARG A 4 14.97 20.24 18.26
N THR A 5 15.29 18.95 18.16
CA THR A 5 15.86 18.34 16.95
C THR A 5 14.98 18.73 15.76
N PRO A 6 15.53 19.13 14.60
CA PRO A 6 14.74 19.40 13.42
C PRO A 6 13.88 18.16 13.14
N ARG A 7 12.56 18.33 13.12
CA ARG A 7 11.67 17.25 12.68
C ARG A 7 11.97 17.02 11.20
N ASP A 8 12.12 15.74 10.84
CA ASP A 8 12.29 15.36 9.46
C ASP A 8 10.94 15.47 8.75
N THR A 9 10.66 16.63 8.17
CA THR A 9 9.38 16.97 7.56
C THR A 9 8.94 15.93 6.53
N SER A 10 9.90 15.33 5.80
CA SER A 10 9.61 14.26 4.84
C SER A 10 9.07 12.99 5.51
N SER A 11 9.50 12.68 6.75
CA SER A 11 9.01 11.52 7.49
C SER A 11 7.60 11.76 8.04
N ASP A 12 7.28 13.00 8.45
CA ASP A 12 5.95 13.37 8.93
C ASP A 12 4.93 13.34 7.75
N GLU A 13 5.33 13.81 6.57
CA GLU A 13 4.51 13.77 5.35
C GLU A 13 4.24 12.34 4.87
N LEU A 14 5.27 11.48 4.85
CA LEU A 14 5.10 10.06 4.52
C LEU A 14 4.15 9.36 5.50
N THR A 15 4.31 9.61 6.80
CA THR A 15 3.41 9.06 7.83
C THR A 15 1.96 9.47 7.60
N MET A 16 1.74 10.74 7.25
CA MET A 16 0.40 11.25 6.93
C MET A 16 -0.15 10.61 5.64
N ALA A 17 0.66 10.49 4.59
CA ALA A 17 0.28 9.86 3.34
C ALA A 17 -0.15 8.40 3.55
N VAL A 18 0.66 7.62 4.25
CA VAL A 18 0.36 6.24 4.66
C VAL A 18 -0.96 6.18 5.43
N GLY A 19 -1.16 7.07 6.41
CA GLY A 19 -2.40 7.13 7.18
C GLY A 19 -3.64 7.47 6.34
N LEU A 20 -3.51 8.36 5.36
CA LEU A 20 -4.62 8.74 4.46
C LEU A 20 -5.00 7.61 3.51
N VAL A 21 -4.01 6.94 2.91
CA VAL A 21 -4.26 5.76 2.05
C VAL A 21 -4.98 4.68 2.85
N TRP A 22 -4.49 4.38 4.06
CA TRP A 22 -5.16 3.43 4.95
C TRP A 22 -6.58 3.85 5.29
N GLY A 23 -6.81 5.15 5.53
CA GLY A 23 -8.13 5.72 5.77
C GLY A 23 -9.12 5.45 4.63
N HIS A 24 -8.71 5.65 3.38
CA HIS A 24 -9.55 5.35 2.21
C HIS A 24 -9.87 3.84 2.09
N LEU A 25 -8.88 2.97 2.34
CA LEU A 25 -9.12 1.52 2.36
C LEU A 25 -10.15 1.13 3.44
N HIS A 26 -10.03 1.67 4.65
CA HIS A 26 -11.00 1.44 5.73
C HIS A 26 -12.39 2.01 5.42
N ALA A 27 -12.46 3.10 4.64
CA ALA A 27 -13.70 3.71 4.19
C ALA A 27 -14.35 2.99 2.99
N GLN A 28 -13.80 1.85 2.54
CA GLN A 28 -14.26 1.12 1.35
C GLN A 28 -14.19 1.99 0.07
N GLN A 29 -13.13 2.80 -0.03
CA GLN A 29 -12.83 3.68 -1.16
C GLN A 29 -11.55 3.20 -1.88
N PRO A 30 -11.59 2.02 -2.54
CA PRO A 30 -10.39 1.44 -3.15
C PRO A 30 -9.87 2.25 -4.33
N GLU A 31 -10.73 2.96 -5.06
CA GLU A 31 -10.34 3.80 -6.20
C GLU A 31 -9.52 5.01 -5.74
N GLU A 32 -9.98 5.71 -4.70
CA GLU A 32 -9.28 6.83 -4.08
C GLU A 32 -7.98 6.36 -3.40
N ALA A 33 -8.04 5.23 -2.68
CA ALA A 33 -6.85 4.64 -2.07
C ALA A 33 -5.78 4.30 -3.10
N TYR A 34 -6.17 3.68 -4.21
CA TYR A 34 -5.26 3.31 -5.29
C TYR A 34 -4.61 4.54 -5.93
N ARG A 35 -5.43 5.53 -6.33
CA ARG A 35 -4.91 6.77 -6.93
C ARG A 35 -3.97 7.53 -6.00
N LEU A 36 -4.34 7.64 -4.72
CA LEU A 36 -3.51 8.31 -3.73
C LEU A 36 -2.19 7.56 -3.54
N ALA A 37 -2.23 6.24 -3.37
CA ALA A 37 -1.04 5.44 -3.17
C ALA A 37 -0.09 5.50 -4.39
N GLN A 38 -0.62 5.44 -5.61
CA GLN A 38 0.18 5.62 -6.84
C GLN A 38 0.87 6.98 -6.87
N GLY A 39 0.15 8.07 -6.57
CA GLY A 39 0.73 9.41 -6.49
C GLY A 39 1.79 9.54 -5.38
N CYS A 40 1.57 8.93 -4.22
CA CYS A 40 2.56 8.92 -3.15
C CYS A 40 3.82 8.12 -3.54
N LEU A 41 3.69 7.05 -4.32
CA LEU A 41 4.82 6.27 -4.83
C LEU A 41 5.67 7.03 -5.87
N GLU A 42 5.17 8.11 -6.47
CA GLU A 42 6.01 9.00 -7.28
C GLU A 42 7.02 9.78 -6.41
N LEU A 43 6.67 10.03 -5.14
CA LEU A 43 7.51 10.75 -4.18
C LEU A 43 8.38 9.79 -3.36
N TRP A 44 7.83 8.63 -3.00
CA TRP A 44 8.49 7.60 -2.18
C TRP A 44 8.41 6.23 -2.86
N PRO A 45 9.14 6.01 -3.97
CA PRO A 45 9.00 4.81 -4.80
C PRO A 45 9.36 3.50 -4.10
N ASP A 46 10.25 3.59 -3.11
CA ASP A 46 10.76 2.45 -2.35
C ASP A 46 9.98 2.18 -1.05
N ASP A 47 8.94 2.97 -0.76
CA ASP A 47 8.15 2.76 0.45
C ASP A 47 7.33 1.47 0.37
N ALA A 48 7.49 0.62 1.38
CA ALA A 48 6.90 -0.71 1.39
C ALA A 48 5.40 -0.66 1.65
N ASP A 49 4.97 0.20 2.56
CA ASP A 49 3.59 0.28 3.01
C ASP A 49 2.72 0.84 1.89
N LEU A 50 3.17 1.91 1.23
CA LEU A 50 2.50 2.45 0.05
C LEU A 50 2.41 1.43 -1.10
N ALA A 51 3.47 0.66 -1.36
CA ALA A 51 3.45 -0.37 -2.38
C ALA A 51 2.46 -1.50 -2.05
N LEU A 52 2.43 -1.95 -0.80
CA LEU A 52 1.49 -2.97 -0.33
C LEU A 52 0.04 -2.47 -0.40
N MET A 53 -0.23 -1.25 0.05
CA MET A 53 -1.57 -0.66 0.00
C MET A 53 -2.05 -0.42 -1.43
N ALA A 54 -1.18 0.03 -2.34
CA ALA A 54 -1.51 0.17 -3.76
C ALA A 54 -1.87 -1.18 -4.38
N ALA A 55 -1.10 -2.23 -4.08
CA ALA A 55 -1.37 -3.58 -4.57
C ALA A 55 -2.69 -4.14 -4.02
N TYR A 56 -2.98 -3.92 -2.73
CA TYR A 56 -4.25 -4.29 -2.14
C TYR A 56 -5.43 -3.55 -2.80
N ALA A 57 -5.34 -2.23 -2.97
CA ALA A 57 -6.37 -1.45 -3.64
C ALA A 57 -6.62 -1.93 -5.09
N ALA A 58 -5.56 -2.28 -5.83
CA ALA A 58 -5.68 -2.85 -7.17
C ALA A 58 -6.47 -4.18 -7.17
N THR A 59 -6.25 -5.07 -6.19
CA THR A 59 -7.04 -6.30 -6.07
C THR A 59 -8.54 -6.04 -5.89
N GLU A 60 -8.90 -5.03 -5.09
CA GLU A 60 -10.30 -4.67 -4.84
C GLU A 60 -10.96 -4.02 -6.08
N LEU A 61 -10.16 -3.43 -6.97
CA LEU A 61 -10.60 -2.85 -8.24
C LEU A 61 -10.58 -3.84 -9.41
N ALA A 62 -10.14 -5.09 -9.18
CA ALA A 62 -9.83 -6.06 -10.25
C ALA A 62 -8.83 -5.52 -11.29
N GLU A 63 -7.94 -4.63 -10.84
CA GLU A 63 -6.83 -4.12 -11.64
C GLU A 63 -5.62 -5.06 -11.54
N PRO A 64 -4.72 -5.08 -12.54
CA PRO A 64 -3.50 -5.88 -12.49
C PRO A 64 -2.62 -5.54 -11.29
N VAL A 65 -2.10 -6.57 -10.62
CA VAL A 65 -1.14 -6.43 -9.52
C VAL A 65 0.26 -6.79 -9.98
N ASP A 66 1.23 -5.91 -9.74
CA ASP A 66 2.65 -6.21 -9.94
C ASP A 66 3.17 -7.14 -8.83
N LEU A 67 3.03 -8.46 -9.05
CA LEU A 67 3.48 -9.48 -8.12
C LEU A 67 5.00 -9.47 -7.91
N ALA A 68 5.79 -9.04 -8.91
CA ALA A 68 7.24 -8.96 -8.77
C ALA A 68 7.62 -7.88 -7.75
N ARG A 69 6.99 -6.70 -7.85
CA ARG A 69 7.17 -5.62 -6.86
C ARG A 69 6.65 -6.03 -5.48
N LEU A 70 5.52 -6.73 -5.43
CA LEU A 70 4.93 -7.24 -4.17
C LEU A 70 5.89 -8.17 -3.43
N HIS A 71 6.53 -9.12 -4.13
CA HIS A 71 7.52 -10.02 -3.54
C HIS A 71 8.79 -9.29 -3.09
N ALA A 72 9.21 -8.24 -3.80
CA ALA A 72 10.35 -7.44 -3.40
C ALA A 72 10.12 -6.72 -2.06
N VAL A 73 8.90 -6.23 -1.80
CA VAL A 73 8.58 -5.54 -0.53
C VAL A 73 8.24 -6.50 0.61
N ALA A 74 7.75 -7.70 0.31
CA ALA A 74 7.44 -8.74 1.30
C ALA A 74 8.65 -9.11 2.19
N GLY A 75 9.87 -9.00 1.67
CA GLY A 75 11.10 -9.33 2.41
C GLY A 75 11.51 -8.33 3.50
N LYS A 76 10.80 -7.21 3.67
CA LYS A 76 11.19 -6.13 4.60
C LYS A 76 10.76 -6.38 6.05
N SER A 77 9.67 -7.10 6.29
CA SER A 77 9.20 -7.47 7.63
C SER A 77 8.24 -8.68 7.60
N PRO A 78 8.04 -9.40 8.72
CA PRO A 78 7.04 -10.46 8.80
C PRO A 78 5.62 -9.99 8.49
N ASP A 79 5.26 -8.77 8.92
CA ASP A 79 3.94 -8.19 8.67
C ASP A 79 3.76 -7.86 7.17
N ALA A 80 4.81 -7.33 6.52
CA ALA A 80 4.82 -7.09 5.09
C ALA A 80 4.66 -8.40 4.29
N ALA A 81 5.32 -9.48 4.73
CA ALA A 81 5.18 -10.80 4.11
C ALA A 81 3.74 -11.35 4.26
N ALA A 82 3.14 -11.22 5.44
CA ALA A 82 1.76 -11.63 5.67
C ALA A 82 0.76 -10.84 4.81
N PHE A 83 0.99 -9.53 4.69
CA PHE A 83 0.15 -8.65 3.87
C PHE A 83 0.31 -8.95 2.37
N ALA A 84 1.55 -9.16 1.90
CA ALA A 84 1.81 -9.57 0.52
C ALA A 84 1.11 -10.90 0.17
N ALA A 85 1.17 -11.90 1.05
CA ALA A 85 0.47 -13.16 0.84
C ALA A 85 -1.07 -12.99 0.81
N LEU A 86 -1.63 -12.03 1.55
CA LEU A 86 -3.05 -11.69 1.45
C LEU A 86 -3.40 -11.12 0.07
N VAL A 87 -2.62 -10.16 -0.42
CA VAL A 87 -2.80 -9.51 -1.72
C VAL A 87 -2.68 -10.54 -2.85
N GLU A 88 -1.67 -11.41 -2.81
CA GLU A 88 -1.47 -12.44 -3.83
C GLU A 88 -2.66 -13.40 -3.92
N ARG A 89 -3.18 -13.88 -2.78
CA ARG A 89 -4.37 -14.73 -2.77
C ARG A 89 -5.60 -14.05 -3.37
N ARG A 90 -5.77 -12.74 -3.12
CA ARG A 90 -6.88 -11.96 -3.68
C ARG A 90 -6.71 -11.74 -5.17
N ALA A 91 -5.51 -11.43 -5.64
CA ALA A 91 -5.21 -11.29 -7.06
C ALA A 91 -5.54 -12.58 -7.84
N ILE A 92 -5.10 -13.74 -7.34
CA ILE A 92 -5.41 -15.04 -7.94
C ILE A 92 -6.92 -15.32 -7.95
N ALA A 93 -7.63 -14.98 -6.87
CA ALA A 93 -9.08 -15.15 -6.80
C ALA A 93 -9.83 -14.27 -7.82
N ALA A 94 -9.38 -13.02 -7.99
CA ALA A 94 -9.95 -12.09 -8.98
C ALA A 94 -9.74 -12.60 -10.41
N GLU A 95 -8.55 -13.11 -10.74
CA GLU A 95 -8.26 -13.71 -12.05
C GLU A 95 -9.09 -14.98 -12.32
N ALA A 96 -9.40 -15.75 -11.28
CA ALA A 96 -10.23 -16.95 -11.38
C ALA A 96 -11.75 -16.67 -11.52
N GLY A 97 -12.17 -15.39 -11.52
CA GLY A 97 -13.58 -15.00 -11.59
C GLY A 97 -14.39 -15.34 -10.33
N ALA A 98 -13.71 -15.58 -9.21
CA ALA A 98 -14.36 -15.74 -7.92
C ALA A 98 -14.68 -14.35 -7.36
N ALA A 99 -15.98 -14.05 -7.17
CA ALA A 99 -16.41 -12.78 -6.59
C ALA A 99 -15.74 -12.54 -5.22
N PRO A 100 -15.24 -11.32 -4.94
CA PRO A 100 -14.63 -11.02 -3.66
C PRO A 100 -15.67 -11.15 -2.54
N VAL A 101 -15.27 -11.78 -1.43
CA VAL A 101 -16.08 -12.03 -0.23
C VAL A 101 -15.92 -10.89 0.76
#